data_AF-A0A441V9Q6-F1
#
_entry.id   AF-A0A441V9Q6-F1
#
_cell.length_a   1.000
_cell.length_b   1.000
_cell.length_c   1.000
_cell.angle_alpha   90.00
_cell.angle_beta   90.00
_cell.angle_gamma   90.00
#
_symmetry.space_group_name_H-M   'P 1'
#
loop_
_entity.id
_entity.type
_entity.pdbx_description
1 polymer ?
#
loop_
_entity_poly.entity_id
_entity_poly.type
_entity_poly.pdbx_seq_one_letter_code
_entity_poly.pdbx_strand_id
1 'polypeptide(L)'
;MDLQEILAQQMSELRPWGESLDQVRQMRVPAPSELEAWKSALSDAEAEIDRHSDDSGRLTSEQRRLRAELDALKNTTGVVGDHEAATSRSAREAAWATHRDALNESTGAAFEIELRKDDLITSARLGHMSELAKLNQTCQRLAVAEAELERSAELLNSAKSKREAIRAEILDSARKMAPTISDEITLSGLEAWLRRRETVLATAALLRQAEGDLRQAEADASAAHNRLSAALSAAAVSHDHSDAYEALLATAQSAIDLEVEHKNLREQLERCE
;
A
#
# COMPACT_ATOMS: atom_id res chain seq x y z
N MET A 1 26.81 24.97 -7.71
CA MET A 1 26.39 23.94 -8.67
C MET A 1 25.30 24.59 -9.50
N ASP A 2 25.48 24.63 -10.82
CA ASP A 2 24.60 25.35 -11.74
C ASP A 2 23.19 24.72 -11.71
N LEU A 3 22.13 25.54 -11.65
CA LEU A 3 20.75 25.06 -11.64
C LEU A 3 20.44 24.22 -12.89
N GLN A 4 21.10 24.50 -14.01
CA GLN A 4 21.00 23.70 -15.24
C GLN A 4 21.60 22.30 -15.06
N GLU A 5 22.78 22.18 -14.45
CA GLU A 5 23.42 20.91 -14.14
C GLU A 5 22.58 20.08 -13.14
N ILE A 6 22.04 20.72 -12.11
CA ILE A 6 21.16 20.08 -11.12
C ILE A 6 19.91 19.52 -11.81
N LEU A 7 19.27 20.33 -12.65
CA LEU A 7 18.06 19.91 -13.36
C LEU A 7 18.34 18.75 -14.31
N ALA A 8 19.46 18.79 -15.05
CA ALA A 8 19.87 17.71 -15.94
C ALA A 8 20.10 16.40 -15.18
N GLN A 9 20.80 16.46 -14.04
CA GLN A 9 21.02 15.30 -13.17
C GLN A 9 19.69 14.74 -12.65
N GLN A 10 18.83 15.59 -12.09
CA GLN A 10 17.53 15.16 -11.56
C GLN A 10 16.61 14.57 -12.65
N MET A 11 16.63 15.14 -13.86
CA MET A 11 15.90 14.58 -15.01
C MET A 11 16.42 13.20 -15.41
N SER A 12 17.72 12.94 -15.28
CA SER A 12 18.29 11.60 -15.55
C SER A 12 17.79 10.55 -14.56
N GLU A 13 17.60 10.94 -13.29
CA GLU A 13 17.13 10.09 -12.19
C GLU A 13 15.62 9.80 -12.24
N LEU A 14 14.86 10.53 -13.06
CA LEU A 14 13.44 10.27 -13.31
C LEU A 14 13.20 9.15 -14.32
N ARG A 15 14.20 8.70 -15.07
CA ARG A 15 14.03 7.61 -16.04
C ARG A 15 13.60 6.31 -15.32
N PRO A 16 12.63 5.56 -15.88
CA PRO A 16 12.04 5.69 -17.22
C PRO A 16 10.85 6.67 -17.35
N TRP A 17 10.43 7.33 -16.28
CA TRP A 17 9.12 8.02 -16.18
C TRP A 17 9.09 9.47 -16.69
N GLY A 18 9.88 9.81 -17.70
CA GLY A 18 9.87 11.14 -18.31
C GLY A 18 11.11 11.43 -19.12
N GLU A 19 10.93 11.66 -20.42
CA GLU A 19 12.02 11.97 -21.35
C GLU A 19 12.27 13.48 -21.45
N SER A 20 11.28 14.30 -21.11
CA SER A 20 11.37 15.77 -21.12
C SER A 20 10.62 16.41 -19.95
N LEU A 21 11.03 17.63 -19.59
CA LEU A 21 10.41 18.40 -18.52
C LEU A 21 8.92 18.70 -18.79
N ASP A 22 8.55 18.93 -20.06
CA ASP A 22 7.16 19.19 -20.44
C ASP A 22 6.29 17.93 -20.30
N GLN A 23 6.82 16.77 -20.66
CA GLN A 23 6.14 15.50 -20.42
C GLN A 23 5.93 15.27 -18.92
N VAL A 24 6.96 15.48 -18.10
CA VAL A 24 6.87 15.33 -16.63
C VAL A 24 5.83 16.30 -16.05
N ARG A 25 5.75 17.53 -16.56
CA ARG A 25 4.77 18.53 -16.12
C ARG A 25 3.33 18.16 -16.48
N GLN A 26 3.10 17.67 -17.70
CA GLN A 26 1.76 17.35 -18.22
C GLN A 26 1.24 15.97 -17.79
N MET A 27 2.14 15.10 -17.29
CA MET A 27 1.79 13.76 -16.83
C MET A 27 0.74 13.80 -15.73
N ARG A 28 -0.36 13.05 -15.92
CA ARG A 28 -1.34 12.81 -14.87
C ARG A 28 -0.76 11.83 -13.87
N VAL A 29 -0.70 12.25 -12.62
CA VAL A 29 -0.21 11.44 -11.50
C VAL A 29 -1.36 11.18 -10.52
N PRO A 30 -1.34 10.06 -9.78
CA PRO A 30 -2.30 9.82 -8.71
C PRO A 30 -2.30 10.95 -7.68
N ALA A 31 -3.49 11.30 -7.19
CA ALA A 31 -3.63 12.31 -6.15
C ALA A 31 -3.09 11.79 -4.81
N PRO A 32 -2.64 12.67 -3.89
CA PRO A 32 -2.19 12.25 -2.56
C PRO A 32 -3.23 11.43 -1.79
N SER A 33 -4.52 11.74 -1.97
CA SER A 33 -5.62 10.97 -1.37
C SER A 33 -5.74 9.55 -1.93
N GLU A 34 -5.43 9.34 -3.21
CA GLU A 34 -5.43 8.00 -3.82
C GLU A 34 -4.27 7.17 -3.26
N LEU A 35 -3.08 7.77 -3.11
CA LEU A 35 -1.92 7.10 -2.51
C LEU A 35 -2.20 6.67 -1.06
N GLU A 36 -2.77 7.56 -0.24
CA GLU A 36 -3.13 7.24 1.14
C GLU A 36 -4.24 6.19 1.21
N ALA A 37 -5.21 6.21 0.28
CA ALA A 37 -6.23 5.18 0.19
C ALA A 37 -5.63 3.81 -0.15
N TRP A 38 -4.73 3.71 -1.12
CA TRP A 38 -4.02 2.47 -1.44
C TRP A 38 -3.15 1.98 -0.28
N LYS A 39 -2.48 2.90 0.42
CA LYS A 39 -1.67 2.57 1.59
C LYS A 39 -2.50 1.99 2.73
N SER A 40 -3.63 2.63 3.06
CA SER A 40 -4.57 2.11 4.06
C SER A 40 -5.10 0.75 3.62
N ALA A 41 -5.56 0.63 2.37
CA ALA A 41 -6.13 -0.61 1.85
C ALA A 41 -5.12 -1.78 1.84
N LEU A 42 -3.85 -1.53 1.50
CA LEU A 42 -2.78 -2.53 1.60
C LEU A 42 -2.53 -2.94 3.05
N SER A 43 -2.42 -1.97 3.96
CA SER A 43 -2.22 -2.24 5.39
C SER A 43 -3.38 -3.05 5.98
N ASP A 44 -4.61 -2.72 5.62
CA ASP A 44 -5.81 -3.43 6.07
C ASP A 44 -5.84 -4.86 5.51
N ALA A 45 -5.53 -5.04 4.23
CA ALA A 45 -5.47 -6.36 3.61
C ALA A 45 -4.35 -7.24 4.21
N GLU A 46 -3.19 -6.66 4.51
CA GLU A 46 -2.09 -7.35 5.19
C GLU A 46 -2.49 -7.78 6.61
N ALA A 47 -3.13 -6.89 7.38
CA ALA A 47 -3.64 -7.22 8.71
C ALA A 47 -4.74 -8.30 8.68
N GLU A 48 -5.61 -8.31 7.66
CA GLU A 48 -6.58 -9.40 7.43
C GLU A 48 -5.87 -10.72 7.11
N ILE A 49 -4.84 -10.71 6.25
CA ILE A 49 -4.05 -11.90 5.91
C ILE A 49 -3.38 -12.49 7.15
N ASP A 50 -2.72 -11.68 7.96
CA ASP A 50 -2.03 -12.14 9.16
C ASP A 50 -3.02 -12.76 10.15
N ARG A 51 -4.13 -12.05 10.41
CA ARG A 51 -5.19 -12.54 11.30
C ARG A 51 -5.74 -13.89 10.87
N HIS A 52 -6.11 -14.03 9.59
CA HIS A 52 -6.69 -15.28 9.08
C HIS A 52 -5.65 -16.40 8.92
N SER A 53 -4.38 -16.06 8.71
CA SER A 53 -3.28 -17.02 8.75
C SER A 53 -3.09 -17.60 10.16
N ASP A 54 -3.07 -16.74 11.17
CA ASP A 54 -2.94 -17.14 12.57
C ASP A 54 -4.14 -18.00 13.03
N ASP A 55 -5.36 -17.59 12.68
CA ASP A 55 -6.57 -18.37 12.96
C ASP A 55 -6.53 -19.75 12.28
N SER A 56 -6.10 -19.81 11.02
CA SER A 56 -5.94 -21.08 10.30
C SER A 56 -4.91 -21.99 10.99
N GLY A 57 -3.81 -21.42 11.48
CA GLY A 57 -2.78 -22.16 12.23
C GLY A 57 -3.30 -22.71 13.56
N ARG A 58 -4.05 -21.89 14.31
CA ARG A 58 -4.71 -22.29 15.56
C ARG A 58 -5.72 -23.41 15.33
N LEU A 59 -6.62 -23.24 14.35
CA LEU A 59 -7.68 -24.21 14.02
C LEU A 59 -7.11 -25.53 13.50
N THR A 60 -6.05 -25.48 12.68
CA THR A 60 -5.32 -26.68 12.24
C THR A 60 -4.76 -27.47 13.43
N SER A 61 -4.19 -26.77 14.41
CA SER A 61 -3.66 -27.41 15.62
C SER A 61 -4.77 -28.03 16.47
N GLU A 62 -5.91 -27.35 16.60
CA GLU A 62 -7.08 -27.88 17.29
C GLU A 62 -7.67 -29.11 16.58
N GLN A 63 -7.83 -29.07 15.25
CA GLN A 63 -8.29 -30.20 14.46
C GLN A 63 -7.40 -31.43 14.66
N ARG A 64 -6.06 -31.25 14.62
CA ARG A 64 -5.11 -32.35 14.89
C ARG A 64 -5.27 -32.93 16.29
N ARG A 65 -5.41 -32.07 17.30
CA ARG A 65 -5.62 -32.50 18.69
C ARG A 65 -6.92 -33.29 18.83
N LEU A 66 -8.02 -32.81 18.25
CA LEU A 66 -9.33 -33.48 18.30
C LEU A 66 -9.34 -34.82 17.56
N ARG A 67 -8.65 -34.91 16.41
CA ARG A 67 -8.47 -36.18 15.69
C ARG A 67 -7.69 -37.19 16.51
N ALA A 68 -6.58 -36.78 17.13
CA ALA A 68 -5.81 -37.65 18.02
C ALA A 68 -6.63 -38.11 19.24
N GLU A 69 -7.46 -37.22 19.80
CA GLU A 69 -8.37 -37.55 20.90
C GLU A 69 -9.45 -38.56 20.46
N LEU A 70 -10.01 -38.42 19.25
CA LEU A 70 -10.94 -39.39 18.68
C LEU A 70 -10.29 -40.75 18.44
N ASP A 71 -9.07 -40.78 17.89
CA ASP A 71 -8.36 -42.04 17.63
C ASP A 71 -8.06 -42.77 18.95
N ALA A 72 -7.68 -42.04 20.01
CA ALA A 72 -7.50 -42.61 21.34
C ALA A 72 -8.81 -43.18 21.92
N LEU A 73 -9.93 -42.48 21.76
CA LEU A 73 -11.23 -42.93 22.26
C LEU A 73 -11.75 -44.15 21.47
N LYS A 74 -11.58 -44.18 20.15
CA LYS A 74 -11.97 -45.31 19.30
C LYS A 74 -11.17 -46.58 19.59
N ASN A 75 -9.90 -46.43 19.99
CA ASN A 75 -9.05 -47.55 20.38
C ASN A 75 -9.34 -48.09 21.80
N THR A 76 -10.32 -47.51 22.52
CA THR A 76 -10.78 -48.04 23.80
C THR A 76 -11.70 -49.24 23.56
N THR A 77 -11.23 -50.43 23.91
CA THR A 77 -11.97 -51.69 23.77
C THR A 77 -13.30 -51.64 24.51
N GLY A 78 -14.40 -52.05 23.86
CA GLY A 78 -15.72 -52.20 24.49
C GLY A 78 -16.72 -51.07 24.25
N VAL A 79 -16.32 -49.97 23.60
CA VAL A 79 -17.24 -48.88 23.24
C VAL A 79 -18.15 -49.33 22.08
N VAL A 80 -19.40 -49.68 22.38
CA VAL A 80 -20.41 -50.03 21.38
C VAL A 80 -21.13 -48.77 20.88
N GLY A 81 -21.02 -48.50 19.58
CA GLY A 81 -21.61 -47.32 18.94
C GLY A 81 -23.14 -47.36 18.85
N ASP A 82 -23.74 -46.20 18.60
CA ASP A 82 -25.21 -46.03 18.51
C ASP A 82 -25.86 -46.91 17.44
N HIS A 83 -25.17 -47.07 16.30
CA HIS A 83 -25.66 -47.88 15.18
C HIS A 83 -25.73 -49.38 15.51
N GLU A 84 -24.71 -49.89 16.20
CA GLU A 84 -24.63 -51.30 16.60
C GLU A 84 -25.71 -51.64 17.65
N ALA A 85 -25.94 -50.74 18.61
CA ALA A 85 -27.03 -50.85 19.58
C ALA A 85 -28.41 -50.83 18.92
N ALA A 86 -28.63 -49.93 17.96
CA ALA A 86 -29.89 -49.84 17.23
C ALA A 86 -30.15 -51.10 16.37
N THR A 87 -29.10 -51.66 15.78
CA THR A 87 -29.15 -52.88 14.97
C THR A 87 -29.50 -54.09 15.85
N SER A 88 -28.83 -54.23 16.99
CA SER A 88 -29.12 -55.27 17.99
C SER A 88 -30.56 -55.21 18.48
N ARG A 89 -31.04 -54.02 18.85
CA ARG A 89 -32.42 -53.83 19.29
C ARG A 89 -33.43 -54.19 18.21
N SER A 90 -33.15 -53.81 16.96
CA SER A 90 -34.02 -54.14 15.83
C SER A 90 -34.09 -55.66 15.59
N ALA A 91 -32.96 -56.37 15.71
CA ALA A 91 -32.92 -57.82 15.59
C ALA A 91 -33.71 -58.52 16.71
N ARG A 92 -33.57 -58.05 17.97
CA ARG A 92 -34.36 -58.51 19.11
C ARG A 92 -35.86 -58.33 18.89
N GLU A 93 -36.30 -57.16 18.44
CA GLU A 93 -37.71 -56.87 18.19
C GLU A 93 -38.28 -57.71 17.04
N ALA A 94 -37.49 -57.96 15.98
CA ALA A 94 -37.89 -58.86 14.88
C ALA A 94 -38.03 -60.32 15.34
N ALA A 95 -37.10 -60.81 16.15
CA ALA A 95 -37.16 -62.15 16.73
C ALA A 95 -38.35 -62.29 17.70
N TRP A 96 -38.64 -61.24 18.47
CA TRP A 96 -39.81 -61.18 19.35
C TRP A 96 -41.12 -61.25 18.58
N ALA A 97 -41.26 -60.47 17.49
CA ALA A 97 -42.43 -60.53 16.63
C ALA A 97 -42.65 -61.94 16.07
N THR A 98 -41.59 -62.56 15.55
CA THR A 98 -41.61 -63.92 15.01
C THR A 98 -42.03 -64.96 16.06
N HIS A 99 -41.53 -64.84 17.29
CA HIS A 99 -41.91 -65.75 18.37
C HIS A 99 -43.36 -65.56 18.80
N ARG A 100 -43.86 -64.33 18.90
CA ARG A 100 -45.27 -64.07 19.25
C ARG A 100 -46.25 -64.68 18.23
N ASP A 101 -45.87 -64.70 16.96
CA ASP A 101 -46.73 -65.24 15.90
C ASP A 101 -46.77 -66.79 15.92
N ALA A 102 -45.66 -67.43 16.29
CA ALA A 102 -45.51 -68.89 16.19
C ALA A 102 -45.64 -69.65 17.53
N LEU A 103 -45.32 -69.01 18.66
CA LEU A 103 -45.41 -69.50 20.04
C LEU A 103 -44.84 -70.92 20.26
N ASN A 104 -43.66 -71.19 19.69
CA ASN A 104 -43.00 -72.49 19.82
C ASN A 104 -41.56 -72.38 20.34
N GLU A 105 -40.99 -73.51 20.75
CA GLU A 105 -39.68 -73.61 21.38
C GLU A 105 -38.54 -73.12 20.47
N SER A 106 -38.60 -73.41 19.16
CA SER A 106 -37.58 -72.98 18.20
C SER A 106 -37.53 -71.45 18.06
N THR A 107 -38.69 -70.80 17.95
CA THR A 107 -38.77 -69.33 17.87
C THR A 107 -38.45 -68.66 19.20
N GLY A 108 -38.75 -69.32 20.33
CA GLY A 108 -38.36 -68.86 21.66
C GLY A 108 -36.85 -68.85 21.85
N ALA A 109 -36.17 -69.93 21.43
CA ALA A 109 -34.70 -70.00 21.47
C ALA A 109 -34.04 -68.94 20.58
N ALA A 110 -34.58 -68.70 19.37
CA ALA A 110 -34.09 -67.65 18.49
C ALA A 110 -34.23 -66.23 19.10
N PHE A 111 -35.36 -65.95 19.73
CA PHE A 111 -35.55 -64.70 20.47
C PHE A 111 -34.59 -64.57 21.65
N GLU A 112 -34.38 -65.63 22.44
CA GLU A 112 -33.47 -65.60 23.58
C GLU A 112 -32.02 -65.29 23.17
N ILE A 113 -31.56 -65.79 22.02
CA ILE A 113 -30.24 -65.48 21.47
C ILE A 113 -30.09 -63.97 21.21
N GLU A 114 -31.05 -63.37 20.49
CA GLU A 114 -31.00 -61.93 20.19
C GLU A 114 -31.22 -61.06 21.44
N LEU A 115 -32.01 -61.52 22.41
CA LEU A 115 -32.16 -60.86 23.71
C LEU A 115 -30.84 -60.81 24.47
N ARG A 116 -30.16 -61.95 24.63
CA ARG A 116 -28.87 -62.02 25.34
C ARG A 116 -27.79 -61.17 24.65
N LYS A 117 -27.81 -61.14 23.32
CA LYS A 117 -26.92 -60.27 22.53
C LYS A 117 -27.18 -58.80 22.81
N ASP A 118 -28.45 -58.38 22.86
CA ASP A 118 -28.83 -56.99 23.18
C ASP A 118 -28.49 -56.61 24.62
N ASP A 119 -28.67 -57.52 25.57
CA ASP A 119 -28.30 -57.32 26.98
C ASP A 119 -26.78 -57.14 27.15
N LEU A 120 -25.97 -57.92 26.43
CA LEU A 120 -24.51 -57.79 26.43
C LEU A 120 -24.08 -56.42 25.85
N ILE A 121 -24.68 -56.02 24.73
CA ILE A 121 -24.43 -54.72 24.10
C ILE A 121 -24.85 -53.56 25.02
N THR A 122 -26.02 -53.67 25.64
CA THR A 122 -26.52 -52.64 26.56
C THR A 122 -25.65 -52.53 27.81
N SER A 123 -25.21 -53.66 28.37
CA SER A 123 -24.31 -53.69 29.53
C SER A 123 -22.94 -53.08 29.20
N ALA A 124 -22.39 -53.39 28.02
CA ALA A 124 -21.15 -52.78 27.54
C ALA A 124 -21.30 -51.25 27.37
N ARG A 125 -22.41 -50.76 26.79
CA ARG A 125 -22.67 -49.32 26.66
C ARG A 125 -22.81 -48.61 28.00
N LEU A 126 -23.49 -49.22 28.97
CA LEU A 126 -23.62 -48.65 30.31
C LEU A 126 -22.25 -48.54 30.99
N GLY A 127 -21.38 -49.55 30.82
CA GLY A 127 -20.00 -49.53 31.32
C GLY A 127 -19.10 -48.48 30.67
N HIS A 128 -19.44 -48.00 29.46
CA HIS A 128 -18.64 -47.07 28.67
C HIS A 128 -19.40 -45.77 28.29
N MET A 129 -20.43 -45.42 29.06
CA MET A 129 -21.33 -44.30 28.72
C MET A 129 -20.60 -42.94 28.72
N SER A 130 -19.63 -42.77 29.62
CA SER A 130 -18.76 -41.58 29.68
C SER A 130 -17.89 -41.44 28.43
N GLU A 131 -17.30 -42.54 27.96
CA GLU A 131 -16.43 -42.60 26.79
C GLU A 131 -17.24 -42.33 25.52
N LEU A 132 -18.45 -42.87 25.43
CA LEU A 132 -19.37 -42.65 24.31
C LEU A 132 -19.83 -41.18 24.26
N ALA A 133 -20.16 -40.58 25.41
CA ALA A 133 -20.48 -39.15 25.48
C ALA A 133 -19.29 -38.28 25.06
N LYS A 134 -18.07 -38.62 25.50
CA LYS A 134 -16.84 -37.92 25.13
C LYS A 134 -16.50 -38.08 23.65
N LEU A 135 -16.75 -39.24 23.06
CA LEU A 135 -16.59 -39.49 21.63
C LEU A 135 -17.52 -38.58 20.83
N ASN A 136 -18.82 -38.56 21.16
CA ASN A 136 -19.79 -37.70 20.49
C ASN A 136 -19.45 -36.21 20.62
N GLN A 137 -19.05 -35.76 21.82
CA GLN A 137 -18.62 -34.38 22.04
C GLN A 137 -17.39 -34.03 21.22
N THR A 138 -16.39 -34.92 21.16
CA THR A 138 -15.16 -34.69 20.38
C THR A 138 -15.46 -34.67 18.88
N CYS A 139 -16.35 -35.54 18.38
CA CYS A 139 -16.81 -35.53 17.00
C CYS A 139 -17.48 -34.20 16.64
N GLN A 140 -18.38 -33.69 17.50
CA GLN A 140 -19.05 -32.42 17.26
C GLN A 140 -18.06 -31.24 17.25
N ARG A 141 -17.12 -31.22 18.21
CA ARG A 141 -16.06 -30.20 18.25
C ARG A 141 -15.16 -30.25 17.03
N LEU A 142 -14.84 -31.46 16.53
CA LEU A 142 -14.05 -31.61 15.32
C LEU A 142 -14.79 -31.04 14.12
N ALA A 143 -16.07 -31.36 13.96
CA ALA A 143 -16.89 -30.84 12.87
C ALA A 143 -16.96 -29.29 12.89
N VAL A 144 -17.08 -28.68 14.07
CA VAL A 144 -17.03 -27.22 14.22
C VAL A 144 -15.66 -26.67 13.83
N ALA A 145 -14.57 -27.22 14.35
CA ALA A 145 -13.22 -26.77 14.03
C ALA A 145 -12.89 -26.91 12.53
N GLU A 146 -13.42 -27.94 11.86
CA GLU A 146 -13.28 -28.15 10.42
C GLU A 146 -14.02 -27.08 9.61
N ALA A 147 -15.27 -26.77 9.96
CA ALA A 147 -16.05 -25.72 9.32
C ALA A 147 -15.43 -24.32 9.54
N GLU A 148 -14.91 -24.06 10.74
CA GLU A 148 -14.20 -22.81 11.04
C GLU A 148 -12.90 -22.70 10.25
N LEU A 149 -12.16 -23.80 10.07
CA LEU A 149 -10.93 -23.82 9.29
C LEU A 149 -11.20 -23.54 7.80
N GLU A 150 -12.25 -24.15 7.25
CA GLU A 150 -12.69 -23.89 5.87
C GLU A 150 -13.04 -22.41 5.67
N ARG A 151 -13.85 -21.84 6.57
CA ARG A 151 -14.19 -20.42 6.55
C ARG A 151 -12.95 -19.52 6.68
N SER A 152 -12.02 -19.86 7.56
CA SER A 152 -10.77 -19.10 7.74
C SER A 152 -9.92 -19.12 6.46
N ALA A 153 -9.87 -20.25 5.75
CA ALA A 153 -9.17 -20.37 4.48
C ALA A 153 -9.83 -19.53 3.36
N GLU A 154 -11.17 -19.50 3.30
CA GLU A 154 -11.91 -18.64 2.38
C GLU A 154 -11.62 -17.15 2.63
N LEU A 155 -11.65 -16.73 3.91
CA LEU A 155 -11.35 -15.35 4.30
C LEU A 155 -9.89 -14.97 3.99
N LEU A 156 -8.94 -15.87 4.25
CA LEU A 156 -7.53 -15.66 3.90
C LEU A 156 -7.35 -15.49 2.39
N ASN A 157 -8.01 -16.32 1.58
CA ASN A 157 -7.95 -16.20 0.12
C ASN A 157 -8.59 -14.90 -0.36
N SER A 158 -9.72 -14.50 0.21
CA SER A 158 -10.36 -13.22 -0.09
C SER A 158 -9.43 -12.04 0.21
N ALA A 159 -8.78 -12.01 1.38
CA ALA A 159 -7.84 -10.96 1.76
C ALA A 159 -6.62 -10.91 0.83
N LYS A 160 -6.06 -12.06 0.45
CA LYS A 160 -5.00 -12.15 -0.57
C LYS A 160 -5.45 -11.58 -1.91
N SER A 161 -6.64 -11.95 -2.39
CA SER A 161 -7.18 -11.42 -3.64
C SER A 161 -7.40 -9.90 -3.59
N LYS A 162 -7.89 -9.35 -2.47
CA LYS A 162 -7.99 -7.89 -2.28
C LYS A 162 -6.63 -7.21 -2.40
N ARG A 163 -5.60 -7.75 -1.74
CA ARG A 163 -4.23 -7.21 -1.81
C ARG A 163 -3.69 -7.21 -3.24
N GLU A 164 -3.86 -8.31 -3.97
CA GLU A 164 -3.41 -8.38 -5.37
C GLU A 164 -4.20 -7.45 -6.29
N ALA A 165 -5.50 -7.24 -6.04
CA ALA A 165 -6.29 -6.26 -6.77
C ALA A 165 -5.78 -4.82 -6.56
N ILE A 166 -5.45 -4.45 -5.33
CA ILE A 166 -4.88 -3.13 -5.01
C ILE A 166 -3.50 -2.96 -5.68
N ARG A 167 -2.66 -4.00 -5.65
CA ARG A 167 -1.37 -3.99 -6.36
C ARG A 167 -1.53 -3.82 -7.86
N ALA A 168 -2.51 -4.48 -8.46
CA ALA A 168 -2.83 -4.34 -9.87
C ALA A 168 -3.29 -2.91 -10.21
N GLU A 169 -4.08 -2.27 -9.34
CA GLU A 169 -4.52 -0.87 -9.50
C GLU A 169 -3.35 0.12 -9.44
N ILE A 170 -2.41 -0.09 -8.51
CA ILE A 170 -1.17 0.69 -8.41
C ILE A 170 -0.34 0.53 -9.68
N LEU A 171 -0.16 -0.71 -10.16
CA LEU A 171 0.59 -1.01 -11.37
C LEU A 171 -0.06 -0.38 -12.61
N ASP A 172 -1.39 -0.47 -12.76
CA ASP A 172 -2.12 0.16 -13.87
C ASP A 172 -1.95 1.68 -13.87
N SER A 173 -2.05 2.29 -12.68
CA SER A 173 -1.81 3.73 -12.50
C SER A 173 -0.39 4.12 -12.88
N ALA A 174 0.61 3.32 -12.48
CA ALA A 174 2.00 3.56 -12.83
C ALA A 174 2.29 3.34 -14.33
N ARG A 175 1.62 2.37 -14.98
CA ARG A 175 1.71 2.11 -16.44
C ARG A 175 1.12 3.25 -17.27
N LYS A 176 0.06 3.90 -16.79
CA LYS A 176 -0.48 5.12 -17.42
C LYS A 176 0.53 6.28 -17.43
N MET A 177 1.46 6.28 -16.48
CA MET A 177 2.53 7.28 -16.39
C MET A 177 3.74 6.90 -17.25
N ALA A 178 4.17 5.64 -17.22
CA ALA A 178 5.17 5.10 -18.15
C ALA A 178 4.82 3.68 -18.60
N PRO A 179 4.55 3.47 -19.90
CA PRO A 179 4.14 2.15 -20.41
C PRO A 179 5.20 1.04 -20.23
N THR A 180 6.49 1.40 -20.16
CA THR A 180 7.63 0.48 -20.08
C THR A 180 8.09 0.19 -18.65
N ILE A 181 7.25 0.50 -17.66
CA ILE A 181 7.55 0.29 -16.25
C ILE A 181 7.65 -1.20 -15.89
N SER A 182 8.54 -1.54 -14.97
CA SER A 182 8.64 -2.91 -14.43
C SER A 182 7.35 -3.31 -13.71
N ASP A 183 6.98 -4.57 -13.84
CA ASP A 183 5.85 -5.19 -13.11
C ASP A 183 6.11 -5.28 -11.60
N GLU A 184 7.36 -5.07 -11.17
CA GLU A 184 7.76 -5.09 -9.76
C GLU A 184 7.59 -3.74 -9.05
N ILE A 185 6.94 -2.74 -9.66
CA ILE A 185 6.74 -1.46 -8.98
C ILE A 185 5.88 -1.63 -7.72
N THR A 186 6.39 -1.08 -6.61
CA THR A 186 5.70 -1.00 -5.34
C THR A 186 5.11 0.39 -5.11
N LEU A 187 4.13 0.51 -4.21
CA LEU A 187 3.59 1.80 -3.79
C LEU A 187 4.69 2.75 -3.29
N SER A 188 5.63 2.24 -2.50
CA SER A 188 6.77 3.03 -2.01
C SER A 188 7.69 3.49 -3.12
N GLY A 189 7.90 2.67 -4.16
CA GLY A 189 8.64 3.06 -5.37
C GLY A 189 7.94 4.19 -6.13
N LEU A 190 6.61 4.10 -6.27
CA LEU A 190 5.79 5.14 -6.90
C LEU A 190 5.83 6.46 -6.10
N GLU A 191 5.68 6.41 -4.77
CA GLU A 191 5.78 7.58 -3.89
C GLU A 191 7.16 8.25 -4.00
N ALA A 192 8.24 7.46 -3.98
CA ALA A 192 9.60 7.96 -4.11
C ALA A 192 9.80 8.68 -5.45
N TRP A 193 9.23 8.13 -6.53
CA TRP A 193 9.25 8.77 -7.83
C TRP A 193 8.47 10.09 -7.85
N LEU A 194 7.26 10.13 -7.27
CA LEU A 194 6.44 11.34 -7.20
C LEU A 194 7.16 12.48 -6.47
N ARG A 195 7.85 12.17 -5.36
CA ARG A 195 8.69 13.14 -4.65
C ARG A 195 9.83 13.67 -5.51
N ARG A 196 10.51 12.81 -6.28
CA ARG A 196 11.56 13.24 -7.22
C ARG A 196 10.98 14.16 -8.30
N ARG A 197 9.80 13.85 -8.82
CA ARG A 197 9.09 14.68 -9.80
C ARG A 197 8.81 16.08 -9.24
N GLU A 198 8.32 16.18 -8.01
CA GLU A 198 8.09 17.47 -7.36
C GLU A 198 9.37 18.29 -7.24
N THR A 199 10.47 17.66 -6.82
CA THR A 199 11.80 18.30 -6.76
C THR A 199 12.25 18.83 -8.13
N VAL A 200 12.12 18.02 -9.19
CA VAL A 200 12.48 18.42 -10.55
C VAL A 200 11.66 19.62 -11.01
N LEU A 201 10.34 19.60 -10.77
CA LEU A 201 9.46 20.70 -11.15
C LEU A 201 9.76 21.98 -10.35
N ALA A 202 10.15 21.86 -9.08
CA ALA A 202 10.59 22.98 -8.26
C ALA A 202 11.91 23.57 -8.78
N THR A 203 12.93 22.74 -9.05
CA THR A 203 14.20 23.18 -9.65
C THR A 203 13.97 23.88 -10.99
N ALA A 204 13.11 23.33 -11.85
CA ALA A 204 12.76 23.94 -13.12
C ALA A 204 12.01 25.28 -12.99
N ALA A 205 11.21 25.46 -11.93
CA ALA A 205 10.59 26.74 -11.64
C ALA A 205 11.62 27.78 -11.21
N LEU A 206 12.56 27.41 -10.34
CA LEU A 206 13.66 28.27 -9.90
C LEU A 206 14.57 28.69 -11.07
N LEU A 207 14.92 27.76 -11.96
CA LEU A 207 15.74 28.06 -13.14
C LEU A 207 15.04 29.10 -14.03
N ARG A 208 13.75 28.90 -14.33
CA ARG A 208 12.98 29.86 -15.15
C ARG A 208 12.87 31.24 -14.51
N GLN A 209 12.75 31.28 -13.18
CA GLN A 209 12.74 32.56 -12.46
C GLN A 209 14.10 33.25 -12.58
N ALA A 210 15.20 32.54 -12.33
CA ALA A 210 16.56 33.09 -12.44
C ALA A 210 16.87 33.59 -13.87
N GLU A 211 16.45 32.85 -14.91
CA GLU A 211 16.57 33.28 -16.31
C GLU A 211 15.70 34.50 -16.65
N GLY A 212 14.56 34.65 -15.97
CA GLY A 212 13.73 35.85 -16.05
C GLY A 212 14.40 37.06 -15.41
N ASP A 213 14.90 36.89 -14.18
CA ASP A 213 15.57 37.93 -13.41
C ASP A 213 16.85 38.41 -14.13
N LEU A 214 17.62 37.49 -14.72
CA LEU A 214 18.80 37.82 -15.52
C LEU A 214 18.43 38.69 -16.74
N ARG A 215 17.44 38.27 -17.53
CA ARG A 215 16.98 39.05 -18.70
C ARG A 215 16.47 40.43 -18.31
N GLN A 216 15.78 40.53 -17.18
CA GLN A 216 15.30 41.82 -16.67
C GLN A 216 16.46 42.71 -16.25
N ALA A 217 17.44 42.17 -15.51
CA ALA A 217 18.63 42.91 -15.10
C ALA A 217 19.46 43.38 -16.30
N GLU A 218 19.60 42.56 -17.34
CA GLU A 218 20.27 42.92 -18.59
C GLU A 218 19.54 44.07 -19.32
N ALA A 219 18.20 44.00 -19.38
CA ALA A 219 17.38 45.06 -19.97
C ALA A 219 17.49 46.37 -19.18
N ASP A 220 17.45 46.30 -17.85
CA ASP A 220 17.57 47.47 -16.96
C ASP A 220 18.97 48.10 -17.05
N ALA A 221 20.02 47.28 -17.11
CA ALA A 221 21.40 47.74 -17.30
C ALA A 221 21.55 48.46 -18.65
N SER A 222 21.01 47.88 -19.74
CA SER A 222 21.02 48.51 -21.06
C SER A 222 20.22 49.82 -21.06
N ALA A 223 19.05 49.86 -20.43
CA ALA A 223 18.24 51.07 -20.32
C ALA A 223 18.90 52.16 -19.47
N ALA A 224 19.59 51.80 -18.38
CA ALA A 224 20.36 52.74 -17.57
C ALA A 224 21.54 53.33 -18.35
N HIS A 225 22.30 52.48 -19.04
CA HIS A 225 23.40 52.88 -19.91
C HIS A 225 22.94 53.86 -21.00
N ASN A 226 21.90 53.51 -21.75
CA ASN A 226 21.35 54.36 -22.81
C ASN A 226 20.87 55.72 -22.27
N ARG A 227 20.20 55.74 -21.10
CA ARG A 227 19.75 56.99 -20.47
C ARG A 227 20.92 57.88 -20.07
N LEU A 228 21.97 57.31 -19.50
CA LEU A 228 23.14 58.07 -19.06
C LEU A 228 23.94 58.63 -20.25
N SER A 229 24.17 57.83 -21.28
CA SER A 229 24.81 58.31 -22.52
C SER A 229 23.98 59.40 -23.19
N ALA A 230 22.65 59.25 -23.26
CA ALA A 230 21.77 60.30 -23.78
C ALA A 230 21.84 61.60 -22.96
N ALA A 231 21.89 61.50 -21.63
CA ALA A 231 22.02 62.67 -20.76
C ALA A 231 23.37 63.39 -20.94
N LEU A 232 24.47 62.65 -21.05
CA LEU A 232 25.79 63.22 -21.33
C LEU A 232 25.85 63.91 -22.69
N SER A 233 25.25 63.28 -23.71
CA SER A 233 25.12 63.87 -25.05
C SER A 233 24.31 65.16 -25.02
N ALA A 234 23.19 65.18 -24.29
CA ALA A 234 22.35 66.38 -24.14
C ALA A 234 23.07 67.52 -23.39
N ALA A 235 23.96 67.18 -22.46
CA ALA A 235 24.81 68.14 -21.75
C ALA A 235 26.09 68.53 -22.52
N ALA A 236 26.26 68.06 -23.77
CA ALA A 236 27.44 68.26 -24.60
C ALA A 236 28.77 67.80 -23.94
N VAL A 237 28.69 66.81 -23.04
CA VAL A 237 29.87 66.19 -22.41
C VAL A 237 30.42 65.12 -23.35
N SER A 238 31.68 65.25 -23.75
CA SER A 238 32.34 64.27 -24.62
C SER A 238 32.48 62.92 -23.92
N HIS A 239 31.98 61.87 -24.53
CA HIS A 239 32.10 60.49 -24.07
C HIS A 239 32.02 59.51 -25.26
N ASP A 240 32.51 58.29 -25.09
CA ASP A 240 32.29 57.23 -26.07
C ASP A 240 30.96 56.52 -25.76
N HIS A 241 30.12 56.30 -26.77
CA HIS A 241 28.84 55.61 -26.60
C HIS A 241 29.04 54.11 -26.32
N SER A 242 30.24 53.58 -26.58
CA SER A 242 30.62 52.21 -26.26
C SER A 242 31.24 52.06 -24.87
N ASP A 243 31.44 53.15 -24.13
CA ASP A 243 32.00 53.10 -22.78
C ASP A 243 31.12 52.27 -21.85
N ALA A 244 31.75 51.54 -20.93
CA ALA A 244 31.04 50.84 -19.87
C ALA A 244 30.25 51.83 -19.00
N TYR A 245 29.16 51.36 -18.39
CA TYR A 245 28.28 52.19 -17.55
C TYR A 245 29.07 52.96 -16.46
N GLU A 246 30.04 52.31 -15.83
CA GLU A 246 30.89 52.90 -14.79
C GLU A 246 31.76 54.04 -15.31
N ALA A 247 32.27 53.93 -16.55
CA ALA A 247 33.03 54.99 -17.20
C ALA A 247 32.14 56.18 -17.59
N LEU A 248 30.93 55.91 -18.11
CA LEU A 248 29.93 56.95 -18.34
C LEU A 248 29.56 57.67 -17.03
N LEU A 249 29.40 56.92 -15.93
CA LEU A 249 29.07 57.48 -14.62
C LEU A 249 30.21 58.34 -14.06
N ALA A 250 31.45 57.90 -14.19
CA ALA A 250 32.62 58.68 -13.79
C ALA A 250 32.75 59.98 -14.61
N THR A 251 32.50 59.91 -15.91
CA THR A 251 32.47 61.08 -16.81
C THR A 251 31.35 62.04 -16.41
N ALA A 252 30.15 61.53 -16.10
CA ALA A 252 29.04 62.34 -15.61
C ALA A 252 29.36 63.04 -14.29
N GLN A 253 29.97 62.32 -13.34
CA GLN A 253 30.35 62.88 -12.05
C GLN A 253 31.40 63.99 -12.22
N SER A 254 32.42 63.75 -13.04
CA SER A 254 33.47 64.74 -13.30
C SER A 254 32.92 66.01 -13.95
N ALA A 255 31.95 65.86 -14.87
CA ALA A 255 31.29 67.00 -15.50
C ALA A 255 30.44 67.82 -14.50
N ILE A 256 29.75 67.14 -13.58
CA ILE A 256 28.98 67.79 -12.49
C ILE A 256 29.93 68.55 -11.56
N ASP A 257 31.01 67.90 -11.13
CA ASP A 257 31.98 68.50 -10.20
C ASP A 257 32.62 69.77 -10.82
N LEU A 258 32.97 69.73 -12.11
CA LEU A 258 33.50 70.88 -12.84
C LEU A 258 32.49 72.04 -12.91
N GLU A 259 31.21 71.76 -13.18
CA GLU A 259 30.19 72.82 -13.24
C GLU A 259 29.92 73.43 -11.85
N VAL A 260 29.98 72.62 -10.79
CA VAL A 260 29.92 73.11 -9.40
C VAL A 260 31.10 74.03 -9.10
N GLU A 261 32.31 73.66 -9.48
CA GLU A 261 33.50 74.52 -9.34
C GLU A 261 33.34 75.82 -10.14
N HIS A 262 32.92 75.76 -11.40
CA HIS A 262 32.66 76.95 -12.22
C HIS A 262 31.62 77.88 -11.60
N LYS A 263 30.54 77.32 -11.05
CA LYS A 263 29.50 78.10 -10.37
C LYS A 263 30.05 78.80 -9.12
N ASN A 264 30.80 78.08 -8.28
CA ASN A 264 31.43 78.65 -7.08
C ASN A 264 32.40 79.79 -7.44
N LEU A 265 33.17 79.64 -8.52
CA LEU A 265 34.06 80.69 -9.02
C LEU A 265 33.29 81.93 -9.50
N ARG A 266 32.16 81.76 -10.19
CA ARG A 266 31.28 82.87 -10.59
C ARG A 266 30.72 83.61 -9.37
N GLU A 267 30.22 82.87 -8.37
CA GLU A 267 29.69 83.46 -7.13
C GLU A 267 30.78 84.19 -6.31
N GLN A 268 32.03 83.73 -6.35
CA GLN A 268 33.15 84.41 -5.71
C GLN A 268 33.54 85.70 -6.43
N LEU A 269 33.51 85.71 -7.78
CA LEU A 269 33.76 86.90 -8.57
C LEU A 269 32.68 87.97 -8.31
N GLU A 270 31.40 87.58 -8.26
CA GLU A 270 30.27 88.47 -7.96
C GLU A 270 30.29 89.06 -6.53
N ARG A 271 31.01 88.43 -5.58
CA ARG A 271 31.17 88.94 -4.21
C ARG A 271 32.35 89.88 -4.02
N CYS A 272 33.25 89.95 -5.00
CA CYS A 272 34.43 90.81 -5.00
C CYS A 272 34.22 92.12 -5.76
N GLU A 273 33.06 92.29 -6.42
CA GLU A 273 32.54 93.56 -6.96
C GLU A 273 31.62 94.26 -5.94
#